data_AF-A0A5A9X7L4-F1
#
_entry.id   AF-A0A5A9X7L4-F1
#
_cell.length_a   1.000
_cell.length_b   1.000
_cell.length_c   1.000
_cell.angle_alpha   90.00
_cell.angle_beta   90.00
_cell.angle_gamma   90.00
#
_symmetry.space_group_name_H-M   'P 1'
#
loop_
_entity.id
_entity.type
_entity.pdbx_description
1 polymer ?
#
loop_
_entity_poly.entity_id
_entity_poly.type
_entity_poly.pdbx_seq_one_letter_code
_entity_poly.pdbx_strand_id
1 'polypeptide(L)' 'MSITVNLDKSKTIAHEIRRKKRAAEFAPLDIKATIAAEATAAEASRVTIREKYAVLQTNIDAATTVDTLSTIVGSM' A
#
# COMPACT_ATOMS: atom_id res chain seq x y z
N MET A 1 12.50 31.80 0.83
CA MET A 1 11.10 31.44 1.13
C MET A 1 11.09 29.94 1.42
N SER A 2 11.10 29.54 2.69
CA SER A 2 11.09 28.11 3.06
C SER A 2 9.66 27.59 2.99
N ILE A 3 9.42 26.56 2.17
CA ILE A 3 8.18 25.81 2.23
C ILE A 3 8.29 24.93 3.47
N THR A 4 7.49 25.21 4.50
CA THR A 4 7.40 24.35 5.68
C THR A 4 6.59 23.11 5.30
N VAL A 5 7.28 21.99 5.06
CA VAL A 5 6.62 20.73 4.72
C VAL A 5 6.20 20.02 6.00
N ASN A 6 4.91 19.69 6.12
CA ASN A 6 4.38 18.95 7.25
C ASN A 6 4.48 17.44 6.98
N LEU A 7 5.45 16.79 7.61
CA LEU A 7 5.71 15.36 7.45
C LEU A 7 4.51 14.50 7.87
N ASP A 8 3.79 14.87 8.92
CA ASP A 8 2.64 14.10 9.42
C ASP A 8 1.48 14.08 8.42
N LYS A 9 1.22 15.22 7.77
CA LYS A 9 0.26 15.31 6.66
C LYS A 9 0.71 14.46 5.48
N SER A 10 2.00 14.49 5.14
CA SER A 10 2.56 13.64 4.07
C SER A 10 2.41 12.15 4.39
N LYS A 11 2.67 11.72 5.63
CA LYS A 11 2.46 10.32 6.07
C LYS A 11 0.99 9.92 5.96
N THR A 12 0.07 10.79 6.37
CA THR A 12 -1.37 10.55 6.28
C THR A 12 -1.79 10.29 4.83
N ILE A 13 -1.34 11.12 3.90
CA ILE A 13 -1.60 10.95 2.46
C ILE A 13 -0.98 9.64 1.94
N ALA A 14 0.26 9.34 2.32
CA ALA A 14 0.92 8.10 1.93
C ALA A 14 0.15 6.85 2.39
N HIS A 15 -0.36 6.85 3.62
CA HIS A 15 -1.22 5.77 4.12
C HIS A 15 -2.55 5.66 3.37
N GLU A 16 -3.18 6.77 2.99
CA GLU A 16 -4.39 6.73 2.16
C GLU A 16 -4.13 6.12 0.78
N ILE A 17 -3.07 6.55 0.11
CA ILE A 17 -2.69 6.01 -1.21
C ILE A 17 -2.41 4.51 -1.10
N ARG A 18 -1.66 4.10 -0.07
CA ARG A 18 -1.41 2.68 0.23
C ARG A 18 -2.71 1.88 0.36
N ARG A 19 -3.69 2.41 1.11
CA ARG A 19 -4.99 1.75 1.30
C ARG A 19 -5.76 1.65 -0.03
N LYS A 20 -5.76 2.69 -0.85
CA LYS A 20 -6.40 2.72 -2.17
C LYS A 20 -5.76 1.72 -3.13
N LYS A 21 -4.43 1.72 -3.26
CA LYS A 21 -3.70 0.77 -4.13
C LYS A 21 -3.91 -0.68 -3.69
N ARG A 22 -3.85 -0.93 -2.38
CA ARG A 22 -4.18 -2.25 -1.82
C ARG A 22 -5.59 -2.67 -2.24
N ALA A 23 -6.61 -1.84 -2.00
CA ALA A 23 -7.98 -2.18 -2.38
C ALA A 23 -8.13 -2.46 -3.90
N ALA A 24 -7.43 -1.69 -4.74
CA ALA A 24 -7.42 -1.90 -6.18
C ALA A 24 -6.77 -3.23 -6.59
N GLU A 25 -5.66 -3.62 -5.94
CA GLU A 25 -5.02 -4.93 -6.17
C GLU A 25 -5.85 -6.11 -5.63
N PHE A 26 -6.63 -5.91 -4.57
CA PHE A 26 -7.53 -6.92 -4.02
C PHE A 26 -8.77 -7.17 -4.90
N ALA A 27 -9.32 -6.13 -5.54
CA ALA A 27 -10.53 -6.23 -6.36
C ALA A 27 -10.54 -7.38 -7.38
N PRO A 28 -9.50 -7.60 -8.21
CA PRO A 28 -9.47 -8.74 -9.12
C PRO A 28 -9.37 -10.09 -8.39
N LEU A 29 -8.67 -10.16 -7.27
CA LEU A 29 -8.56 -11.38 -6.47
C LEU A 29 -9.88 -11.74 -5.78
N ASP A 30 -10.69 -10.74 -5.41
CA ASP A 30 -12.01 -10.94 -4.83
C ASP A 30 -12.96 -11.63 -5.81
N ILE A 31 -12.87 -11.30 -7.09
CA ILE A 31 -13.59 -12.00 -8.16
C ILE A 31 -13.06 -13.43 -8.28
N LYS A 32 -11.74 -13.62 -8.34
CA LYS A 32 -11.12 -14.95 -8.47
C LYS A 32 -11.40 -15.88 -7.29
N ALA A 33 -11.54 -15.33 -6.09
CA ALA A 33 -11.90 -16.08 -4.90
C ALA A 33 -13.31 -16.71 -5.00
N THR A 34 -14.19 -16.17 -5.85
CA THR A 34 -15.52 -16.76 -6.12
C THR A 34 -15.48 -17.90 -7.14
N ILE A 35 -14.36 -18.09 -7.83
CA ILE A 35 -14.15 -19.17 -8.80
C ILE A 35 -13.50 -20.34 -8.08
N ALA A 36 -14.21 -21.46 -7.95
CA ALA A 36 -13.78 -22.61 -7.15
C ALA A 36 -12.37 -23.14 -7.52
N ALA A 37 -12.00 -23.11 -8.81
CA ALA A 37 -10.69 -23.54 -9.28
C ALA A 37 -9.56 -22.55 -8.93
N GLU A 38 -9.87 -21.27 -8.76
CA GLU A 38 -8.89 -20.21 -8.51
C GLU A 38 -8.86 -19.76 -7.04
N ALA A 39 -9.81 -20.18 -6.21
CA ALA A 39 -9.96 -19.74 -4.83
C ALA A 39 -8.69 -19.91 -4.00
N THR A 40 -8.00 -21.05 -4.12
CA THR A 40 -6.75 -21.33 -3.40
C THR A 40 -5.62 -20.40 -3.84
N ALA A 41 -5.49 -20.16 -5.15
CA ALA A 41 -4.46 -19.26 -5.69
C ALA A 41 -4.77 -17.79 -5.37
N ALA A 42 -6.04 -17.41 -5.35
CA ALA A 42 -6.50 -16.08 -4.97
C ALA A 42 -6.16 -15.79 -3.50
N GLU A 43 -6.41 -16.72 -2.57
CA GLU A 43 -6.05 -16.49 -1.16
C GLU A 43 -4.54 -16.44 -0.93
N ALA A 44 -3.76 -17.29 -1.63
CA ALA A 44 -2.30 -17.18 -1.58
C ALA A 44 -1.81 -15.80 -2.05
N SER A 45 -2.37 -15.30 -3.17
CA SER A 45 -2.05 -13.97 -3.70
C SER A 45 -2.46 -12.85 -2.74
N ARG A 46 -3.61 -13.01 -2.07
CA ARG A 46 -4.07 -12.06 -1.04
C ARG A 46 -3.12 -11.99 0.14
N VAL A 47 -2.57 -13.12 0.60
CA VAL A 47 -1.54 -13.14 1.66
C VAL A 47 -0.31 -12.35 1.23
N THR A 48 0.21 -12.59 0.02
CA THR A 48 1.36 -11.84 -0.52
C THR A 48 1.09 -10.33 -0.59
N ILE A 49 -0.12 -9.92 -1.00
CA ILE A 49 -0.49 -8.51 -1.00
C ILE A 49 -0.54 -7.95 0.43
N ARG A 50 -1.10 -8.68 1.41
CA ARG A 50 -1.08 -8.24 2.82
C ARG A 50 0.34 -8.02 3.32
N GLU A 51 1.26 -8.94 3.01
CA GLU A 51 2.67 -8.85 3.37
C GLU A 51 3.36 -7.66 2.70
N LYS A 52 3.20 -7.47 1.37
CA LYS A 52 3.69 -6.30 0.62
C LYS A 52 3.28 -5.00 1.31
N TYR A 53 2.00 -4.87 1.63
CA TYR A 53 1.46 -3.64 2.21
C TYR A 53 1.78 -3.46 3.70
N ALA A 54 2.08 -4.53 4.44
CA ALA A 54 2.62 -4.46 5.80
C ALA A 54 4.06 -3.89 5.79
N VAL A 55 4.91 -4.31 4.85
CA VAL A 55 6.25 -3.73 4.68
C VAL A 55 6.16 -2.25 4.30
N LEU A 56 5.27 -1.90 3.36
CA LEU A 56 5.05 -0.50 2.98
C LEU A 56 4.51 0.35 4.13
N GLN A 57 3.75 -0.23 5.06
CA GLN A 57 3.33 0.45 6.28
C GLN A 57 4.54 0.84 7.13
N THR A 58 5.38 -0.13 7.48
CA THR A 58 6.58 0.10 8.27
C THR A 58 7.50 1.13 7.61
N ASN A 59 7.63 1.10 6.28
CA ASN A 59 8.45 2.07 5.54
C ASN A 59 7.88 3.50 5.63
N ILE A 60 6.56 3.68 5.53
CA ILE A 60 5.91 4.99 5.70
C ILE A 60 6.09 5.49 7.14
N ASP A 61 5.91 4.60 8.12
CA ASP A 61 6.02 4.93 9.55
C ASP A 61 7.47 5.37 9.89
N ALA A 62 8.46 4.67 9.33
CA ALA A 62 9.89 4.93 9.52
C ALA A 62 10.43 6.13 8.72
N ALA A 63 9.72 6.60 7.70
CA ALA A 63 10.17 7.73 6.89
C ALA A 63 10.28 9.01 7.72
N THR A 64 11.44 9.67 7.61
CA THR A 64 11.76 10.93 8.32
C THR A 64 11.73 12.15 7.40
N THR A 65 11.58 11.95 6.10
CA THR A 65 11.56 13.02 5.10
C THR A 65 10.44 12.81 4.09
N VAL A 66 9.96 13.90 3.49
CA VAL A 66 8.91 13.82 2.47
C VAL A 66 9.40 13.18 1.17
N ASP A 67 10.68 13.32 0.85
CA ASP A 67 11.28 12.66 -0.32
C ASP A 67 11.22 11.14 -0.17
N THR A 68 11.55 10.60 1.02
CA THR A 68 11.43 9.15 1.27
C THR A 68 9.99 8.67 1.13
N LEU A 69 9.01 9.44 1.64
CA LEU A 69 7.58 9.12 1.47
C LEU A 69 7.16 9.13 -0.01
N SER A 70 7.64 10.10 -0.78
CA SER A 70 7.35 10.22 -2.21
C SER A 70 7.90 9.01 -2.98
N THR A 71 9.14 8.60 -2.69
CA THR A 71 9.74 7.39 -3.28
C THR A 71 8.95 6.14 -2.93
N ILE A 72 8.57 5.98 -1.65
CA ILE A 72 7.76 4.84 -1.20
C ILE A 72 6.44 4.80 -1.98
N VAL A 73 5.70 5.91 -2.02
CA VAL A 73 4.41 6.01 -2.73
C VAL A 73 4.53 5.77 -4.23
N GLY A 74 5.60 6.28 -4.85
CA GLY A 74 5.91 6.08 -6.27
C GLY A 74 6.25 4.64 -6.63
N SER A 75 6.80 3.88 -5.68
CA SER A 75 7.17 2.46 -5.85
C SER A 75 6.03 1.46 -5.59
N MET A 76 4.88 1.90 -5.07
CA MET A 76 3.74 1.02 -4.74
C MET A 76 3.00 0.52 -5.97
#